data_AF-A0A9N9R959-F1
#
_entry.id   AF-A0A9N9R959-F1
#
_cell.length_a   1.000
_cell.length_b   1.000
_cell.length_c   1.000
_cell.angle_alpha   90.00
_cell.angle_beta   90.00
_cell.angle_gamma   90.00
#
_symmetry.space_group_name_H-M   'P 1'
#
loop_
_entity.id
_entity.type
_entity.pdbx_description
1 polymer ?
#
loop_
_entity_poly.entity_id
_entity_poly.type
_entity_poly.pdbx_seq_one_letter_code
_entity_poly.pdbx_strand_id
1 'polypeptide(L)'
;MITTGRAEFKSMGNDYEYLPLVKSGVVLVKEQTAIDDMMYADYLTKAREGVEEADSLIFIVQAGIIDFLERRDLPSTKICPLNLQSKDRQLRNSDLIMTYMIMIVGISSAVALFIGEVITKRYVRVNVTKNSKHKHKKARFNNNPKIYYDDSRPPPYESIFGKNGKFKVTENSKPKIINGREYLVVNAANGDTRLIPVRTPSAFLYYMDK
;
A
#
# COMPACT_ATOMS: atom_id res chain seq x y z
N MET A 1 47.93 15.10 -7.45
CA MET A 1 47.77 15.04 -8.92
C MET A 1 46.33 15.29 -9.36
N ILE A 2 45.35 14.61 -8.76
CA ILE A 2 43.92 14.79 -9.09
C ILE A 2 43.37 16.13 -8.57
N THR A 3 43.65 16.47 -7.30
CA THR A 3 43.29 17.78 -6.70
C THR A 3 43.88 18.99 -7.41
N THR A 4 45.03 18.80 -8.06
CA THR A 4 45.73 19.83 -8.84
C THR A 4 45.27 19.90 -10.31
N GLY A 5 44.26 19.09 -10.71
CA GLY A 5 43.73 19.04 -12.08
C GLY A 5 44.68 18.46 -13.14
N ARG A 6 45.78 17.83 -12.72
CA ARG A 6 46.78 17.23 -13.62
C ARG A 6 46.45 15.79 -14.02
N ALA A 7 45.49 15.17 -13.35
CA ALA A 7 44.97 13.85 -13.64
C ALA A 7 43.46 13.82 -13.37
N GLU A 8 42.71 13.08 -14.17
CA GLU A 8 41.25 12.94 -14.05
C GLU A 8 40.89 11.46 -14.19
N PHE A 9 40.01 10.96 -13.32
CA PHE A 9 39.46 9.62 -13.48
C PHE A 9 38.31 9.67 -14.49
N LYS A 10 38.45 8.94 -15.60
CA LYS A 10 37.36 8.73 -16.55
C LYS A 10 36.99 7.26 -16.61
N SER A 11 35.70 6.99 -16.40
CA SER A 11 35.12 5.68 -16.65
C SER A 11 34.69 5.63 -18.12
N MET A 12 35.49 4.98 -18.96
CA MET A 12 35.15 4.71 -20.35
C MET A 12 34.69 3.27 -20.49
N GLY A 13 33.66 3.04 -21.32
CA GLY A 13 33.10 1.71 -21.51
C GLY A 13 33.87 0.88 -22.53
N ASN A 14 34.50 1.55 -23.49
CA ASN A 14 35.25 0.93 -24.59
C ASN A 14 36.62 1.57 -24.78
N ASP A 15 37.59 0.76 -25.13
CA ASP A 15 38.97 1.18 -25.36
C ASP A 15 39.12 2.24 -26.48
N TYR A 16 38.24 2.23 -27.48
CA TYR A 16 38.33 3.24 -28.55
C TYR A 16 38.01 4.68 -28.09
N GLU A 17 37.33 4.84 -26.95
CA GLU A 17 36.95 6.14 -26.39
C GLU A 17 38.16 6.92 -25.85
N TYR A 18 39.29 6.24 -25.53
CA TYR A 18 40.51 6.89 -25.04
C TYR A 18 41.43 7.39 -26.16
N LEU A 19 41.31 6.85 -27.38
CA LEU A 19 42.19 7.18 -28.51
C LEU A 19 42.31 8.68 -28.81
N PRO A 20 41.23 9.50 -28.81
CA PRO A 20 41.37 10.93 -29.02
C PRO A 20 42.15 11.64 -27.90
N LEU A 21 42.07 11.16 -26.65
CA LEU A 21 42.80 11.73 -25.51
C LEU A 21 44.30 11.43 -25.57
N VAL A 22 44.65 10.19 -25.97
CA VAL A 22 46.05 9.82 -26.17
C VAL A 22 46.66 10.59 -27.33
N LYS A 23 45.90 10.79 -28.42
CA LYS A 23 46.32 11.64 -29.55
C LYS A 23 46.52 13.11 -29.16
N SER A 24 45.80 13.61 -28.15
CA SER A 24 46.01 14.96 -27.61
C SER A 24 47.19 15.06 -26.62
N GLY A 25 47.98 14.00 -26.46
CA GLY A 25 49.17 13.98 -25.60
C GLY A 25 48.92 13.59 -24.14
N VAL A 26 47.73 13.05 -23.82
CA VAL A 26 47.42 12.55 -22.48
C VAL A 26 47.94 11.12 -22.33
N VAL A 27 48.61 10.83 -21.22
CA VAL A 27 49.08 9.46 -20.91
C VAL A 27 47.98 8.69 -20.21
N LEU A 28 47.59 7.55 -20.79
CA LEU A 28 46.67 6.62 -20.14
C LEU A 28 47.44 5.74 -19.17
N VAL A 29 47.05 5.80 -17.90
CA VAL A 29 47.52 4.85 -16.90
C VAL A 29 46.36 3.93 -16.58
N LYS A 30 46.49 2.65 -16.97
CA LYS A 30 45.48 1.64 -16.65
C LYS A 30 45.45 1.47 -15.14
N GLU A 31 44.26 1.53 -14.57
CA GLU A 31 44.03 1.65 -13.14
C GLU A 31 44.72 0.58 -12.28
N GLN A 32 44.72 -0.67 -12.73
CA GLN A 32 45.39 -1.76 -12.03
C GLN A 32 46.91 -1.56 -11.97
N THR A 33 47.52 -1.14 -13.08
CA THR A 33 48.96 -0.85 -13.13
C THR A 33 49.33 0.43 -12.37
N ALA A 34 48.43 1.42 -12.31
CA ALA A 34 48.63 2.62 -11.50
C ALA A 34 48.68 2.30 -10.00
N ILE A 35 47.76 1.46 -9.55
CA ILE A 35 47.68 1.03 -8.14
C ILE A 35 48.87 0.14 -7.79
N ASP A 36 49.17 -0.85 -8.62
CA ASP A 36 50.22 -1.84 -8.34
C ASP A 36 51.63 -1.27 -8.48
N ASP A 37 51.94 -0.46 -9.49
CA ASP A 37 53.31 0.00 -9.72
C ASP A 37 53.58 1.38 -9.14
N MET A 38 52.63 2.32 -9.18
CA MET A 38 52.90 3.69 -8.70
C MET A 38 52.60 3.87 -7.21
N MET A 39 51.62 3.16 -6.66
CA MET A 39 51.25 3.33 -5.25
C MET A 39 51.92 2.31 -4.34
N TYR A 40 51.95 1.04 -4.71
CA TYR A 40 52.57 0.01 -3.87
C TYR A 40 54.09 0.15 -3.84
N ALA A 41 54.74 0.51 -4.95
CA ALA A 41 56.18 0.78 -4.95
C ALA A 41 56.55 2.01 -4.10
N ASP A 42 55.78 3.11 -4.22
CA ASP A 42 55.97 4.33 -3.42
C ASP A 42 55.72 4.07 -1.92
N TYR A 43 54.70 3.25 -1.61
CA TYR A 43 54.45 2.76 -0.25
C TYR A 43 55.62 1.93 0.30
N LEU A 44 56.14 0.97 -0.47
CA LEU A 44 57.28 0.14 -0.06
C LEU A 44 58.56 0.97 0.15
N THR A 45 58.82 1.99 -0.67
CA THR A 45 59.95 2.91 -0.46
C THR A 45 59.78 3.72 0.81
N LYS A 46 58.60 4.29 1.06
CA LYS A 46 58.32 5.08 2.27
C LYS A 46 58.32 4.25 3.55
N ALA A 47 57.86 3.00 3.47
CA ALA A 47 57.93 2.04 4.56
C ALA A 47 59.39 1.67 4.90
N ARG A 48 60.27 1.57 3.89
CA ARG A 48 61.72 1.38 4.10
C ARG A 48 62.41 2.62 4.66
N GLU A 49 61.91 3.80 4.35
CA GLU A 49 62.40 5.09 4.87
C GLU A 49 61.92 5.40 6.31
N GLY A 50 61.08 4.53 6.89
CA GLY A 50 60.61 4.67 8.28
C GLY A 50 59.54 5.75 8.47
N VAL A 51 58.86 6.15 7.39
CA VAL A 51 57.75 7.10 7.45
C VAL A 51 56.58 6.47 8.21
N GLU A 52 56.00 7.20 9.17
CA GLU A 52 54.82 6.71 9.91
C GLU A 52 53.67 6.40 8.95
N GLU A 53 53.02 5.25 9.14
CA GLU A 53 51.95 4.76 8.26
C GLU A 53 50.78 5.76 8.13
N ALA A 54 50.59 6.60 9.15
CA ALA A 54 49.59 7.67 9.16
C ALA A 54 49.80 8.69 8.02
N ASP A 55 51.05 9.09 7.75
CA ASP A 55 51.36 10.07 6.70
C ASP A 55 51.18 9.50 5.30
N SER A 56 51.43 8.19 5.14
CA SER A 56 51.17 7.48 3.88
C SER A 56 49.67 7.38 3.60
N LEU A 57 48.86 7.13 4.64
CA LEU A 57 47.40 7.10 4.52
C LEU A 57 46.82 8.47 4.13
N ILE A 58 47.38 9.56 4.67
CA ILE A 58 46.96 10.94 4.34
C ILE A 58 47.12 11.22 2.84
N PHE A 59 48.21 10.75 2.22
CA PHE A 59 48.42 10.95 0.78
C PHE A 59 47.35 10.24 -0.06
N ILE A 60 46.97 9.02 0.32
CA ILE A 60 45.93 8.24 -0.37
C ILE A 60 44.55 8.91 -0.23
N VAL A 61 44.24 9.42 0.96
CA VAL A 61 43.03 10.21 1.23
C VAL A 61 43.03 11.50 0.41
N GLN A 62 44.13 12.25 0.40
CA GLN A 62 44.26 13.52 -0.32
C GLN A 62 44.26 13.33 -1.85
N ALA A 63 44.71 12.18 -2.34
CA ALA A 63 44.60 11.82 -3.75
C ALA A 63 43.15 11.53 -4.17
N GLY A 64 42.20 11.36 -3.24
CA GLY A 64 40.79 11.09 -3.53
C GLY A 64 40.53 9.68 -4.05
N ILE A 65 41.46 8.75 -3.80
CA ILE A 65 41.39 7.36 -4.29
C ILE A 65 40.35 6.58 -3.51
N ILE A 66 40.24 6.83 -2.19
CA ILE A 66 39.23 6.20 -1.32
C ILE A 66 37.83 6.62 -1.77
N ASP A 67 37.59 7.91 -2.01
CA ASP A 67 36.31 8.43 -2.52
C ASP A 67 35.93 7.82 -3.88
N PHE A 68 36.92 7.51 -4.72
CA PHE A 68 36.69 6.89 -6.02
C PHE A 68 36.34 5.40 -5.90
N LEU A 69 37.06 4.66 -5.04
CA LEU A 69 36.77 3.26 -4.75
C LEU A 69 35.40 3.09 -4.07
N GLU A 70 35.08 3.96 -3.11
CA GLU A 70 33.78 3.98 -2.44
C GLU A 70 32.64 4.18 -3.47
N ARG A 71 32.81 5.08 -4.44
CA ARG A 71 31.79 5.31 -5.49
C ARG A 71 31.66 4.17 -6.50
N ARG A 72 32.67 3.30 -6.65
CA ARG A 72 32.63 2.18 -7.59
C ARG A 72 31.92 0.95 -7.04
N ASP A 73 32.11 0.66 -5.76
CA ASP A 73 31.49 -0.49 -5.10
C ASP A 73 30.02 -0.24 -4.72
N LEU A 74 29.57 1.02 -4.76
CA LEU A 74 28.18 1.35 -4.56
C LEU A 74 27.44 1.40 -5.91
N PRO A 75 26.34 0.65 -6.10
CA PRO A 75 25.51 0.82 -7.29
C PRO A 75 25.05 2.28 -7.37
N SER A 76 25.09 2.87 -8.56
CA SER A 76 24.62 4.25 -8.85
C SER A 76 23.10 4.45 -8.65
N THR A 77 22.45 3.53 -7.95
CA THR A 77 21.08 3.67 -7.47
C THR A 77 21.17 4.17 -6.04
N LYS A 78 20.51 5.30 -5.76
CA LYS A 78 20.32 5.72 -4.38
C LYS A 78 19.54 4.62 -3.67
N ILE A 79 20.23 3.73 -2.94
CA ILE A 79 19.59 2.92 -1.91
C ILE A 79 18.83 3.92 -1.05
N CYS A 80 17.51 3.68 -0.97
CA CYS A 80 16.53 4.60 -0.42
C CYS A 80 17.11 5.39 0.77
N PRO A 81 17.01 6.73 0.77
CA PRO A 81 17.52 7.48 1.91
C PRO A 81 16.86 6.92 3.16
N LEU A 82 17.67 6.46 4.12
CA LEU A 82 17.25 6.09 5.47
C LEU A 82 16.80 7.33 6.27
N ASN A 83 16.32 8.35 5.57
CA ASN A 83 15.46 9.41 6.08
C ASN A 83 14.03 9.10 5.63
N LEU A 84 13.48 7.97 6.07
CA LEU A 84 12.08 7.99 6.49
C LEU A 84 12.04 8.76 7.80
N GLN A 85 12.26 10.08 7.72
CA GLN A 85 11.59 10.97 8.65
C GLN A 85 10.14 10.52 8.59
N SER A 86 9.62 9.96 9.68
CA SER A 86 8.24 9.50 9.83
C SER A 86 7.33 10.67 9.49
N LYS A 87 7.11 10.83 8.19
CA LYS A 87 5.96 11.49 7.62
C LYS A 87 4.98 10.34 7.61
N ASP A 88 4.42 10.07 8.79
CA ASP A 88 3.17 9.36 8.87
C ASP A 88 2.30 9.92 7.75
N ARG A 89 1.65 9.03 6.98
CA ARG A 89 0.71 9.45 5.95
C ARG A 89 -0.43 10.18 6.66
N GLN A 90 -0.21 11.46 6.95
CA GLN A 90 -1.23 12.35 7.48
C GLN A 90 -2.30 12.35 6.41
N LEU A 91 -3.48 11.90 6.81
CA LEU A 91 -4.63 11.77 5.93
C LEU A 91 -4.90 13.16 5.35
N ARG A 92 -4.47 13.36 4.10
CA ARG A 92 -4.57 14.67 3.46
C ARG A 92 -6.04 14.84 3.14
N ASN A 93 -6.62 15.99 3.49
CA ASN A 93 -8.03 16.26 3.24
C ASN A 93 -8.42 16.03 1.76
N SER A 94 -7.45 16.10 0.84
CA SER A 94 -7.58 15.70 -0.57
C SER A 94 -8.13 14.28 -0.77
N ASP A 95 -7.68 13.30 0.02
CA ASP A 95 -8.13 11.90 -0.09
C ASP A 95 -9.54 11.72 0.50
N LEU A 96 -9.92 12.62 1.41
CA LEU A 96 -11.24 12.64 2.05
C LEU A 96 -12.31 13.35 1.19
N ILE A 97 -11.93 14.10 0.15
CA ILE A 97 -12.86 14.86 -0.72
C ILE A 97 -13.94 13.97 -1.33
N MET A 98 -13.59 12.78 -1.80
CA MET A 98 -14.57 11.85 -2.39
C MET A 98 -15.68 11.49 -1.39
N THR A 99 -15.32 11.31 -0.12
CA THR A 99 -16.28 10.97 0.93
C THR A 99 -17.21 12.14 1.25
N TYR A 100 -16.69 13.37 1.26
CA TYR A 100 -17.50 14.57 1.45
C TYR A 100 -18.49 14.77 0.30
N MET A 101 -18.09 14.50 -0.94
CA MET A 101 -18.99 14.61 -2.10
C MET A 101 -20.15 13.61 -1.99
N ILE A 102 -19.87 12.35 -1.64
CA ILE A 102 -20.91 11.33 -1.45
C ILE A 102 -21.87 11.72 -0.31
N MET A 103 -21.33 12.22 0.82
CA MET A 103 -22.13 12.66 1.96
C MET A 103 -23.06 13.81 1.58
N ILE A 104 -22.55 14.84 0.89
CA ILE A 104 -23.34 16.00 0.48
C ILE A 104 -24.43 15.62 -0.52
N VAL A 105 -24.11 14.75 -1.49
CA VAL A 105 -25.09 14.25 -2.47
C VAL A 105 -26.17 13.38 -1.80
N GLY A 106 -25.80 12.57 -0.82
CA GLY A 106 -26.75 11.78 -0.03
C GLY A 106 -27.71 12.67 0.77
N ILE A 107 -27.20 13.71 1.41
CA ILE A 107 -28.02 14.66 2.17
C ILE A 107 -28.92 15.47 1.21
N SER A 108 -28.39 15.95 0.09
CA SER A 108 -29.15 16.76 -0.86
C SER A 108 -30.29 15.96 -1.52
N SER A 109 -30.05 14.71 -1.89
CA SER A 109 -31.09 13.83 -2.44
C SER A 109 -32.19 13.51 -1.41
N ALA A 110 -31.84 13.25 -0.16
CA ALA A 110 -32.81 13.03 0.91
C ALA A 110 -33.68 14.27 1.17
N VAL A 111 -33.05 15.46 1.21
CA VAL A 111 -33.75 16.74 1.38
C VAL A 111 -34.68 17.02 0.19
N ALA A 112 -34.25 16.75 -1.05
CA ALA A 112 -35.07 16.95 -2.23
C ALA A 112 -36.33 16.06 -2.23
N LEU A 113 -36.19 14.77 -1.86
CA LEU A 113 -37.33 13.85 -1.74
C LEU A 113 -38.28 14.28 -0.62
N PHE A 114 -37.75 14.69 0.53
CA PHE A 114 -38.56 15.18 1.65
C PHE A 114 -39.35 16.43 1.28
N ILE A 115 -38.70 17.40 0.62
CA ILE A 115 -39.37 18.62 0.14
C ILE A 115 -40.43 18.27 -0.91
N GLY A 116 -40.13 17.36 -1.84
CA GLY A 116 -41.09 16.88 -2.84
C GLY A 116 -42.34 16.26 -2.20
N GLU A 117 -42.17 15.44 -1.16
CA GLU A 117 -43.29 14.85 -0.42
C GLU A 117 -44.09 15.91 0.36
N VAL A 118 -43.42 16.86 1.02
CA VAL A 118 -44.08 17.94 1.78
C VAL A 118 -44.89 18.82 0.83
N ILE A 119 -44.33 19.17 -0.33
CA ILE A 119 -44.98 19.99 -1.34
C ILE A 119 -46.20 19.25 -1.93
N THR A 120 -46.05 18.00 -2.36
CA THR A 120 -47.17 17.20 -2.91
C THR A 120 -48.28 16.99 -1.87
N LYS A 121 -47.96 16.64 -0.63
CA LYS A 121 -48.95 16.54 0.46
C LYS A 121 -49.64 17.87 0.72
N ARG A 122 -48.93 19.00 0.69
CA ARG A 122 -49.50 20.33 0.91
C ARG A 122 -50.40 20.76 -0.25
N TYR A 123 -50.01 20.52 -1.50
CA TYR A 123 -50.84 20.78 -2.68
C TYR A 123 -52.09 19.90 -2.71
N VAL A 124 -51.96 18.60 -2.42
CA VAL A 124 -53.12 17.69 -2.33
C VAL A 124 -54.05 18.10 -1.19
N ARG A 125 -53.52 18.46 0.00
CA ARG A 125 -54.36 18.92 1.12
C ARG A 125 -55.13 20.21 0.78
N VAL A 126 -54.48 21.17 0.13
CA VAL A 126 -55.11 22.43 -0.32
C VAL A 126 -56.19 22.17 -1.38
N ASN A 127 -55.94 21.29 -2.35
CA ASN A 127 -56.93 20.92 -3.37
C ASN A 127 -58.07 20.05 -2.81
N VAL A 128 -57.80 19.16 -1.85
CA VAL A 128 -58.83 18.38 -1.16
C VAL A 128 -59.73 19.28 -0.31
N THR A 129 -59.20 20.32 0.35
CA THR A 129 -60.07 21.30 1.03
C THR A 129 -60.95 22.10 0.08
N LYS A 130 -60.54 22.31 -1.19
CA LYS A 130 -61.41 22.89 -2.23
C LYS A 130 -62.44 21.89 -2.79
N ASN A 131 -62.12 20.60 -2.85
CA ASN A 131 -62.97 19.56 -3.45
C ASN A 131 -63.74 18.69 -2.43
N SER A 132 -63.64 18.97 -1.13
CA SER A 132 -64.30 18.24 -0.03
C SER A 132 -65.79 18.57 0.12
N LYS A 133 -66.56 18.47 -0.98
CA LYS A 133 -68.00 18.20 -0.92
C LYS A 133 -68.39 16.82 -1.44
N HIS A 134 -67.47 16.03 -2.01
CA HIS A 134 -67.79 14.67 -2.42
C HIS A 134 -66.95 13.60 -1.71
N LYS A 135 -67.66 12.89 -0.83
CA LYS A 135 -67.34 11.63 -0.14
C LYS A 135 -66.42 10.74 -0.97
N HIS A 136 -65.45 10.07 -0.34
CA HIS A 136 -65.17 8.68 -0.68
C HIS A 136 -64.67 7.81 0.48
N LYS A 137 -65.09 6.55 0.36
CA LYS A 137 -65.15 5.43 1.29
C LYS A 137 -63.77 4.96 1.78
N LYS A 138 -63.69 4.53 3.05
CA LYS A 138 -62.54 3.83 3.62
C LYS A 138 -62.38 2.46 2.95
N ALA A 139 -61.29 2.25 2.21
CA ALA A 139 -60.87 0.93 1.78
C ALA A 139 -60.20 0.20 2.96
N ARG A 140 -60.67 -1.02 3.26
CA ARG A 140 -60.04 -1.91 4.25
C ARG A 140 -58.70 -2.38 3.68
N PHE A 141 -57.61 -2.01 4.33
CA PHE A 141 -56.29 -2.54 4.02
C PHE A 141 -56.15 -3.91 4.69
N ASN A 142 -55.96 -4.96 3.89
CA ASN A 142 -55.64 -6.29 4.40
C ASN A 142 -54.14 -6.31 4.75
N ASN A 143 -53.82 -6.45 6.03
CA ASN A 143 -52.46 -6.41 6.55
C ASN A 143 -51.76 -7.75 6.32
N ASN A 144 -51.18 -7.94 5.14
CA ASN A 144 -50.08 -8.89 4.96
C ASN A 144 -48.90 -8.12 4.36
N PRO A 145 -47.90 -7.71 5.17
CA PRO A 145 -46.71 -7.07 4.63
C PRO A 145 -45.93 -8.14 3.84
N LYS A 146 -45.90 -7.99 2.52
CA LYS A 146 -44.91 -8.68 1.69
C LYS A 146 -43.56 -8.06 2.03
N ILE A 147 -42.70 -8.82 2.71
CA ILE A 147 -41.33 -8.43 3.01
C ILE A 147 -40.60 -8.27 1.68
N TYR A 148 -40.32 -7.03 1.30
CA TYR A 148 -39.49 -6.70 0.14
C TYR A 148 -38.03 -6.81 0.57
N TYR A 149 -37.31 -7.79 0.03
CA TYR A 149 -35.88 -7.94 0.28
C TYR A 149 -35.12 -6.90 -0.56
N ASP A 150 -34.36 -6.06 0.13
CA ASP A 150 -33.43 -5.11 -0.46
C ASP A 150 -32.15 -5.87 -0.87
N ASP A 151 -32.00 -6.15 -2.17
CA ASP A 151 -30.87 -6.90 -2.76
C ASP A 151 -29.50 -6.23 -2.53
N SER A 152 -29.46 -4.98 -2.07
CA SER A 152 -28.22 -4.27 -1.77
C SER A 152 -27.60 -4.64 -0.42
N ARG A 153 -28.32 -5.41 0.42
CA ARG A 153 -27.81 -5.90 1.70
C ARG A 153 -27.55 -7.41 1.65
N PRO A 154 -26.41 -7.88 2.17
CA PRO A 154 -26.21 -9.32 2.32
C PRO A 154 -27.34 -9.88 3.21
N PRO A 155 -27.84 -11.09 2.91
CA PRO A 155 -28.89 -11.69 3.70
C PRO A 155 -28.43 -11.79 5.17
N PRO A 156 -29.32 -11.53 6.14
CA PRO A 156 -28.97 -11.58 7.55
C PRO A 156 -28.41 -12.97 7.89
N TYR A 157 -27.38 -13.03 8.73
CA TYR A 157 -26.69 -14.28 9.09
C TYR A 157 -27.67 -15.37 9.59
N GLU A 158 -28.77 -14.95 10.22
CA GLU A 158 -29.88 -15.81 10.65
C GLU A 158 -30.56 -16.59 9.52
N SER A 159 -30.55 -16.13 8.27
CA SER A 159 -31.13 -16.90 7.16
C SER A 159 -30.29 -18.12 6.79
N ILE A 160 -29.00 -18.11 7.14
CA ILE A 160 -28.06 -19.20 6.85
C ILE A 160 -27.96 -20.17 8.03
N PHE A 161 -27.89 -19.63 9.25
CA PHE A 161 -27.61 -20.38 10.49
C PHE A 161 -28.74 -20.39 11.53
N GLY A 162 -29.88 -19.76 11.23
CA GLY A 162 -31.03 -19.73 12.13
C GLY A 162 -31.77 -21.07 12.21
N LYS A 163 -32.82 -21.10 13.03
CA LYS A 163 -33.59 -22.32 13.35
C LYS A 163 -34.17 -23.05 12.12
N ASN A 164 -34.41 -22.31 11.03
CA ASN A 164 -34.89 -22.81 9.73
C ASN A 164 -33.84 -22.67 8.60
N GLY A 165 -32.57 -22.44 8.94
CA GLY A 165 -31.48 -22.24 7.99
C GLY A 165 -31.14 -23.50 7.19
N LYS A 166 -30.49 -23.33 6.04
CA LYS A 166 -30.04 -24.44 5.19
C LYS A 166 -29.03 -25.38 5.88
N PHE A 167 -28.34 -24.86 6.90
CA PHE A 167 -27.34 -25.58 7.68
C PHE A 167 -27.82 -25.71 9.13
N LYS A 168 -27.98 -26.95 9.61
CA LYS A 168 -28.27 -27.21 11.02
C LYS A 168 -26.96 -27.29 11.77
N VAL A 169 -26.49 -26.16 12.30
CA VAL A 169 -25.38 -26.13 13.25
C VAL A 169 -25.90 -26.66 14.58
N THR A 170 -25.66 -27.94 14.83
CA THR A 170 -25.91 -28.54 16.14
C THR A 170 -24.74 -28.19 17.04
N GLU A 171 -24.96 -27.89 18.32
CA GLU A 171 -23.91 -27.59 19.30
C GLU A 171 -22.85 -28.72 19.40
N ASN A 172 -23.18 -29.93 18.94
CA ASN A 172 -22.29 -31.10 18.86
C ASN A 172 -21.48 -31.20 17.56
N SER A 173 -21.45 -30.14 16.73
CA SER A 173 -20.66 -30.15 15.48
C SER A 173 -19.16 -30.18 15.82
N LYS A 174 -18.50 -31.27 15.45
CA LYS A 174 -17.10 -31.51 15.80
C LYS A 174 -16.18 -30.71 14.86
N PRO A 175 -15.19 -29.98 15.40
CA PRO A 175 -14.13 -29.42 14.58
C PRO A 175 -13.29 -30.56 14.00
N LYS A 176 -12.88 -30.42 12.74
CA LYS A 176 -12.00 -31.37 12.05
C LYS A 176 -10.89 -30.60 11.35
N ILE A 177 -9.66 -31.01 11.60
CA ILE A 177 -8.47 -30.43 10.95
C ILE A 177 -8.19 -31.23 9.68
N ILE A 178 -8.13 -30.53 8.55
CA ILE A 178 -7.74 -31.09 7.24
C ILE A 178 -6.68 -30.17 6.65
N ASN A 179 -5.51 -30.72 6.33
CA ASN A 179 -4.37 -29.97 5.76
C ASN A 179 -3.99 -28.71 6.56
N GLY A 180 -4.03 -28.80 7.89
CA GLY A 180 -3.68 -27.68 8.79
C GLY A 180 -4.73 -26.57 8.88
N ARG A 181 -5.92 -26.73 8.29
CA ARG A 181 -7.05 -25.80 8.44
C ARG A 181 -8.17 -26.45 9.24
N GLU A 182 -8.77 -25.68 10.14
CA GLU A 182 -9.90 -26.12 10.96
C GLU A 182 -11.22 -25.91 10.21
N TYR A 183 -11.99 -26.99 10.10
CA TYR A 183 -13.31 -26.99 9.49
C TYR A 183 -14.35 -27.49 10.48
N LEU A 184 -15.50 -26.82 10.51
CA LEU A 184 -16.69 -27.31 11.19
C LEU A 184 -17.46 -28.24 10.24
N VAL A 185 -17.73 -29.46 10.68
CA VAL A 185 -18.57 -30.40 9.93
C VAL A 185 -20.03 -30.10 10.24
N VAL A 186 -20.77 -29.61 9.24
CA VAL A 186 -22.20 -29.32 9.37
C VAL A 186 -23.02 -30.25 8.49
N ASN A 187 -24.18 -30.67 8.99
CA ASN A 187 -25.12 -31.47 8.22
C ASN A 187 -26.10 -30.53 7.52
N ALA A 188 -26.18 -30.65 6.19
CA ALA A 188 -27.18 -29.94 5.40
C ALA A 188 -28.56 -30.56 5.63
N ALA A 189 -29.62 -29.79 5.35
CA ALA A 189 -30.99 -30.29 5.45
C ALA A 189 -31.27 -31.55 4.58
N ASN A 190 -30.46 -31.77 3.54
CA ASN A 190 -30.58 -32.89 2.61
C ASN A 190 -29.84 -34.17 3.06
N GLY A 191 -29.19 -34.16 4.23
CA GLY A 191 -28.40 -35.30 4.73
C GLY A 191 -26.92 -35.29 4.36
N ASP A 192 -26.50 -34.41 3.44
CA ASP A 192 -25.09 -34.27 3.06
C ASP A 192 -24.27 -33.58 4.15
N THR A 193 -23.02 -34.06 4.34
CA THR A 193 -22.05 -33.42 5.21
C THR A 193 -21.28 -32.35 4.42
N ARG A 194 -21.18 -31.13 4.96
CA ARG A 194 -20.40 -30.03 4.37
C ARG A 194 -19.40 -29.48 5.39
N LEU A 195 -18.25 -29.06 4.89
CA LEU A 195 -17.16 -28.50 5.67
C LEU A 195 -17.20 -26.97 5.55
N ILE A 196 -17.33 -26.27 6.68
CA ILE A 196 -17.26 -24.81 6.74
C ILE A 196 -15.94 -24.43 7.42
N PRO A 197 -15.07 -23.64 6.77
CA PRO A 197 -13.83 -23.21 7.39
C PRO A 197 -14.14 -22.31 8.60
N VAL A 198 -13.55 -22.62 9.74
CA VAL A 198 -13.65 -21.76 10.93
C VAL A 198 -12.75 -20.55 10.67
N ARG A 199 -13.37 -19.37 10.58
CA ARG A 199 -12.64 -18.10 10.51
C ARG A 199 -12.64 -17.50 11.90
N THR A 200 -11.49 -17.04 12.38
CA THR A 200 -11.48 -16.11 13.51
C THR A 200 -12.29 -14.88 13.13
N PRO A 201 -13.26 -14.42 13.96
CA PRO A 201 -13.97 -13.20 13.67
C PRO A 201 -12.94 -12.07 13.54
N SER A 202 -12.96 -11.38 12.40
CA SER A 202 -11.95 -10.37 12.06
C SER A 202 -11.82 -9.29 13.13
N ALA A 203 -12.87 -9.02 13.91
CA ALA A 203 -12.86 -8.09 15.04
C ALA A 203 -11.94 -8.53 16.21
N PHE A 204 -11.72 -9.83 16.41
CA PHE A 204 -10.88 -10.34 17.51
C PHE A 204 -9.38 -10.11 17.24
N LEU A 205 -8.96 -10.15 15.97
CA LEU A 205 -7.57 -9.85 15.58
C LEU A 205 -7.18 -8.39 15.91
N TYR A 206 -8.13 -7.45 15.86
CA TYR A 206 -7.87 -6.05 16.21
C TYR A 206 -7.79 -5.79 17.72
N TYR A 207 -8.28 -6.73 18.55
CA TYR A 207 -8.24 -6.58 20.01
C TYR A 207 -6.93 -7.05 20.63
N MET A 208 -6.18 -7.91 19.92
CA MET A 208 -4.92 -8.48 20.40
C MET A 208 -3.69 -7.65 20.00
N ASP A 209 -3.86 -6.62 19.18
CA ASP A 209 -2.79 -5.74 18.69
C ASP A 209 -2.68 -4.44 19.52
N LYS A 210 -3.04 -4.51 20.81
CA LYS A 210 -3.08 -3.35 21.72
C LYS A 210 -2.42 -3.64 23.05
#